data_AF-A0A920AAX5-F1
#
_entry.id   AF-A0A920AAX5-F1
#
_cell.length_a   1.000
_cell.length_b   1.000
_cell.length_c   1.000
_cell.angle_alpha   90.00
_cell.angle_beta   90.00
_cell.angle_gamma   90.00
#
_symmetry.space_group_name_H-M   'P 1'
#
loop_
_entity.id
_entity.type
_entity.pdbx_description
1 polymer ?
#
loop_
_entity_poly.entity_id
_entity_poly.type
_entity_poly.pdbx_seq_one_letter_code
_entity_poly.pdbx_strand_id
1 'polypeptide(L)'
;MLKKLEPLLQKVPVVGQHIKFDRNVLAQHGLNLDNIGSDSMLMSYVLDSTATRHNLDAIAKFYLNYDATSYEDVAGKGVKQITFDNVELDTATHYAAEDADITLRCHNVLKEKLSKTKSWKKF
;
A
#
# COMPACT_ATOMS: atom_id res chain seq x y z
N MET A 1 -21.91 5.08 5.98
CA MET A 1 -20.72 5.93 5.71
C MET A 1 -19.86 5.35 4.60
N LEU A 2 -19.38 4.10 4.72
CA LEU A 2 -18.50 3.43 3.74
C LEU A 2 -19.08 3.32 2.31
N LYS A 3 -20.40 3.08 2.14
CA LYS A 3 -21.05 3.06 0.82
C LYS A 3 -20.84 4.31 -0.04
N LYS A 4 -20.51 5.46 0.57
CA LYS A 4 -20.20 6.69 -0.18
C LYS A 4 -18.90 6.58 -0.99
N LEU A 5 -18.03 5.62 -0.67
CA LEU A 5 -16.77 5.37 -1.40
C LEU A 5 -16.97 4.53 -2.66
N GLU A 6 -18.07 3.77 -2.77
CA GLU A 6 -18.33 2.85 -3.87
C GLU A 6 -18.18 3.49 -5.27
N PRO A 7 -18.72 4.71 -5.54
CA PRO A 7 -18.54 5.34 -6.84
C PRO A 7 -17.07 5.67 -7.16
N LEU A 8 -16.27 6.00 -6.14
CA LEU A 8 -14.85 6.31 -6.32
C LEU A 8 -14.04 5.04 -6.61
N LEU A 9 -14.30 3.97 -5.86
CA LEU A 9 -13.62 2.68 -6.02
C LEU A 9 -13.88 2.04 -7.39
N GLN A 10 -15.00 2.36 -8.03
CA GLN A 10 -15.30 1.90 -9.39
C GLN A 10 -14.73 2.82 -10.48
N LYS A 11 -14.64 4.13 -10.22
CA LYS A 11 -14.28 5.13 -11.25
C LYS A 11 -12.79 5.21 -11.54
N VAL A 12 -11.93 5.02 -10.54
CA VAL A 12 -10.48 5.23 -10.68
C VAL A 12 -9.72 3.95 -10.30
N PRO A 13 -8.76 3.49 -11.11
CA PRO A 13 -7.93 2.36 -10.74
C PRO A 13 -7.17 2.62 -9.43
N VAL A 14 -7.32 1.69 -8.48
CA VAL A 14 -6.71 1.81 -7.16
C VAL A 14 -5.30 1.22 -7.18
N VAL A 15 -4.36 2.00 -6.66
CA VAL A 15 -2.98 1.58 -6.38
C VAL A 15 -2.91 1.26 -4.89
N GLY A 16 -2.32 0.12 -4.54
CA GLY A 16 -2.15 -0.28 -3.14
C GLY A 16 -0.84 -1.03 -2.91
N GLN A 17 -0.62 -1.37 -1.64
CA GLN A 17 0.45 -2.23 -1.18
C GLN A 17 -0.20 -3.42 -0.49
N HIS A 18 0.02 -4.64 -0.99
CA HIS A 18 -0.68 -5.84 -0.49
C HIS A 18 -2.22 -5.69 -0.54
N ILE A 19 -2.73 -5.19 -1.67
CA ILE A 19 -4.13 -4.73 -1.85
C ILE A 19 -5.19 -5.83 -1.67
N LYS A 20 -4.77 -7.09 -1.66
CA LYS A 20 -5.60 -8.23 -1.26
C LYS A 20 -6.19 -8.03 0.14
N PHE A 21 -5.43 -7.45 1.06
CA PHE A 21 -5.90 -7.18 2.41
C PHE A 21 -7.06 -6.17 2.40
N ASP A 22 -6.88 -5.02 1.75
CA ASP A 22 -7.90 -3.98 1.61
C ASP A 22 -9.17 -4.51 0.96
N ARG A 23 -9.02 -5.29 -0.12
CA ARG A 23 -10.15 -5.95 -0.79
C ARG A 23 -10.96 -6.83 0.15
N ASN A 24 -10.28 -7.62 1.00
CA ASN A 24 -10.96 -8.51 1.95
C ASN A 24 -11.71 -7.72 3.03
N VAL A 25 -11.10 -6.65 3.57
CA VAL A 25 -11.72 -5.79 4.58
C VAL A 25 -12.95 -5.08 4.00
N LEU A 26 -12.85 -4.54 2.78
CA LEU A 26 -13.98 -3.89 2.11
C LEU A 26 -15.13 -4.87 1.81
N ALA A 27 -14.81 -6.10 1.40
CA ALA A 27 -15.80 -7.13 1.12
C ALA A 27 -16.62 -7.51 2.36
N GLN A 28 -16.02 -7.51 3.55
CA GLN A 28 -16.73 -7.71 4.83
C GLN A 28 -17.77 -6.61 5.11
N HIS A 29 -17.64 -5.46 4.47
CA HIS A 29 -18.58 -4.34 4.54
C HIS A 29 -19.45 -4.19 3.28
N GLY A 30 -19.49 -5.21 2.42
CA GLY A 30 -20.30 -5.23 1.21
C GLY A 30 -19.81 -4.30 0.11
N LEU A 31 -18.52 -3.93 0.12
CA LEU A 31 -17.89 -3.13 -0.92
C LEU A 31 -16.95 -3.99 -1.76
N ASN A 32 -17.13 -3.95 -3.08
CA ASN A 32 -16.25 -4.64 -4.01
C ASN A 32 -15.16 -3.72 -4.53
N LEU A 33 -13.90 -4.11 -4.31
CA LEU A 33 -12.72 -3.46 -4.88
C LEU A 33 -12.25 -4.24 -6.10
N ASP A 34 -12.86 -3.97 -7.26
CA ASP A 34 -12.56 -4.68 -8.51
C ASP A 34 -11.70 -3.86 -9.49
N ASN A 35 -11.71 -2.52 -9.38
CA ASN A 35 -10.87 -1.65 -10.22
C ASN A 35 -9.45 -1.52 -9.65
N ILE A 36 -8.76 -2.65 -9.48
CA ILE A 36 -7.37 -2.67 -8.98
C ILE A 36 -6.43 -2.39 -10.16
N GLY A 37 -5.72 -1.26 -10.09
CA GLY A 37 -4.72 -0.89 -11.10
C GLY A 37 -3.39 -1.59 -10.89
N SER A 38 -2.89 -1.61 -9.65
CA SER A 38 -1.58 -2.20 -9.34
C SER A 38 -1.36 -2.45 -7.86
N ASP A 39 -0.54 -3.46 -7.55
CA ASP A 39 -0.03 -3.73 -6.21
C ASP A 39 1.50 -3.52 -6.20
N SER A 40 1.96 -2.54 -5.43
CA SER A 40 3.38 -2.16 -5.36
C SER A 40 4.26 -3.27 -4.77
N MET A 41 3.73 -4.17 -3.93
CA MET A 41 4.42 -5.36 -3.43
C MET A 41 4.74 -6.30 -4.60
N LEU A 42 3.75 -6.59 -5.43
CA LEU A 42 3.91 -7.48 -6.58
C LEU A 42 4.77 -6.85 -7.67
N MET A 43 4.64 -5.55 -7.90
CA MET A 43 5.52 -4.83 -8.82
C MET A 43 6.99 -4.92 -8.40
N SER A 44 7.27 -4.74 -7.10
CA SER A 44 8.61 -4.87 -6.53
C SER A 44 9.14 -6.31 -6.70
N TYR A 45 8.31 -7.31 -6.38
CA TYR A 45 8.67 -8.73 -6.51
C TYR A 45 8.96 -9.15 -7.97
N VAL A 46 8.13 -8.70 -8.91
CA VAL A 46 8.30 -9.01 -10.35
C VAL A 46 9.52 -8.31 -10.92
N LEU A 47 9.83 -7.09 -10.44
CA LEU A 47 11.00 -6.35 -10.88
C LEU A 47 12.29 -7.06 -10.45
N ASP A 48 12.40 -7.42 -9.17
CA ASP A 48 13.51 -8.20 -8.62
C ASP A 48 13.09 -8.81 -7.27
N SER A 49 12.87 -10.12 -7.24
CA SER A 49 12.40 -10.85 -6.06
C SER A 49 13.45 -10.99 -4.94
N THR A 50 14.69 -10.54 -5.17
CA THR A 50 15.82 -10.69 -4.24
C THR A 50 16.42 -9.37 -3.77
N ALA A 51 16.09 -8.26 -4.42
CA ALA A 51 16.66 -6.94 -4.13
C ALA A 51 16.38 -6.43 -2.70
N THR A 52 15.17 -6.65 -2.19
CA THR A 52 14.74 -6.17 -0.87
C THR A 52 13.54 -6.97 -0.37
N ARG A 53 13.14 -6.77 0.88
CA ARG A 53 11.81 -7.20 1.33
C ARG A 53 10.75 -6.38 0.59
N HIS A 54 9.62 -6.99 0.29
CA HIS A 54 8.55 -6.33 -0.47
C HIS A 54 7.45 -5.72 0.40
N ASN A 55 7.73 -5.45 1.69
CA ASN A 55 6.84 -4.62 2.52
C ASN A 55 7.09 -3.13 2.23
N LEU A 56 6.15 -2.25 2.63
CA LEU A 56 6.18 -0.84 2.21
C LEU A 56 7.46 -0.14 2.65
N ASP A 57 7.84 -0.28 3.91
CA ASP A 57 9.01 0.37 4.51
C ASP A 57 10.29 0.02 3.76
N ALA A 58 10.49 -1.26 3.42
CA ALA A 58 11.69 -1.70 2.72
C ALA A 58 11.70 -1.28 1.25
N ILE A 59 10.54 -1.23 0.59
CA ILE A 59 10.40 -0.69 -0.77
C ILE A 59 10.69 0.82 -0.76
N ALA A 60 10.09 1.56 0.17
CA ALA A 60 10.29 3.01 0.32
C ALA A 60 11.75 3.35 0.59
N LYS A 61 12.40 2.61 1.50
CA LYS A 61 13.82 2.79 1.79
C LYS A 61 14.69 2.51 0.57
N PHE A 62 14.44 1.40 -0.12
CA PHE A 62 15.27 0.98 -1.24
C PHE A 62 15.11 1.89 -2.48
N TYR A 63 13.88 2.23 -2.85
CA TYR A 63 13.60 2.94 -4.10
C TYR A 63 13.54 4.46 -3.94
N LEU A 64 13.18 4.97 -2.76
CA LEU A 64 12.99 6.40 -2.51
C LEU A 64 14.01 6.98 -1.52
N ASN A 65 14.86 6.14 -0.91
CA ASN A 65 15.71 6.50 0.23
C ASN A 65 14.91 7.19 1.36
N TYR A 66 13.71 6.66 1.62
CA TYR A 66 12.76 7.22 2.57
C TYR A 66 12.47 6.21 3.68
N ASP A 67 12.59 6.65 4.93
CA ASP A 67 12.23 5.86 6.11
C ASP A 67 10.77 6.16 6.47
N ALA A 68 9.87 5.23 6.15
CA ALA A 68 8.46 5.33 6.50
C ALA A 68 8.24 5.05 7.99
N THR A 69 7.20 5.64 8.55
CA THR A 69 6.74 5.37 9.91
C THR A 69 6.29 3.92 10.00
N SER A 70 6.86 3.15 10.93
CA SER A 70 6.44 1.76 11.08
C SER A 70 5.15 1.66 11.90
N TYR A 71 4.39 0.58 11.70
CA TYR A 71 3.22 0.30 12.55
C TYR A 71 3.59 0.26 14.05
N GLU A 72 4.80 -0.21 14.37
CA GLU A 72 5.31 -0.27 15.74
C GLU A 72 5.57 1.11 16.35
N ASP A 73 5.89 2.12 15.55
CA ASP A 73 6.07 3.50 16.02
C ASP A 73 4.74 4.13 16.45
N VAL A 74 3.63 3.63 15.89
CA VAL A 74 2.29 4.17 16.09
C VAL A 74 1.50 3.36 17.13
N ALA A 75 1.55 2.03 17.02
CA ALA A 75 0.76 1.11 17.85
C ALA A 75 1.58 0.48 18.98
N GLY A 76 2.89 0.72 19.05
CA GLY A 76 3.77 0.08 20.02
C GLY A 76 4.14 -1.36 19.64
N LYS A 77 4.77 -2.08 20.58
CA LYS A 77 5.44 -3.37 20.34
C LYS A 77 5.11 -4.40 21.42
N GLY A 78 5.11 -5.68 21.03
CA GLY A 78 4.95 -6.81 21.94
C GLY A 78 3.67 -6.76 22.76
N VAL A 79 3.74 -7.12 24.04
CA VAL A 79 2.58 -7.17 24.96
C VAL A 79 1.93 -5.81 25.22
N LYS A 80 2.60 -4.71 24.87
CA LYS A 80 2.08 -3.33 25.02
C LYS A 80 1.54 -2.77 23.69
N GLN A 81 1.55 -3.56 22.62
CA GLN A 81 1.01 -3.13 21.34
C GLN A 81 -0.51 -2.97 21.45
N ILE A 82 -1.00 -1.80 21.07
CA ILE A 82 -2.43 -1.49 20.99
C ILE A 82 -2.97 -1.80 19.59
N THR A 83 -4.29 -1.93 19.48
CA THR A 83 -4.98 -2.01 18.19
C THR A 83 -5.15 -0.62 17.58
N PHE A 84 -5.27 -0.54 16.25
CA PHE A 84 -5.30 0.74 15.54
C PHE A 84 -6.48 1.65 15.92
N ASP A 85 -7.59 1.08 16.40
CA ASP A 85 -8.74 1.83 16.94
C ASP A 85 -8.44 2.58 18.25
N ASN A 86 -7.35 2.23 18.94
CA ASN A 86 -6.88 2.92 20.14
C ASN A 86 -5.75 3.93 19.88
N VAL A 87 -5.33 4.09 18.63
CA VAL A 87 -4.31 5.08 18.25
C VAL A 87 -4.95 6.47 18.21
N GLU A 88 -4.24 7.47 18.75
CA GLU A 88 -4.66 8.87 18.69
C GLU A 88 -4.92 9.31 17.25
N LEU A 89 -6.03 10.04 17.04
CA LEU A 89 -6.55 10.33 15.71
C LEU A 89 -5.52 11.02 14.79
N ASP A 90 -4.77 11.98 15.31
CA ASP A 90 -3.77 12.71 14.54
C ASP A 90 -2.64 11.78 14.09
N THR A 91 -2.17 10.90 14.98
CA THR A 91 -1.14 9.91 14.68
C THR A 91 -1.64 8.88 13.66
N ALA A 92 -2.85 8.35 13.85
CA ALA A 92 -3.47 7.42 12.92
C ALA A 92 -3.63 8.02 11.52
N THR A 93 -4.03 9.30 11.47
CA THR A 93 -4.22 10.03 10.21
C THR A 93 -2.89 10.24 9.48
N HIS A 94 -1.84 10.67 10.18
CA HIS A 94 -0.52 10.85 9.57
C HIS A 94 0.03 9.53 9.03
N TYR A 95 -0.03 8.46 9.83
CA TYR A 95 0.41 7.13 9.42
C TYR A 95 -0.33 6.63 8.18
N ALA A 96 -1.67 6.66 8.18
CA ALA A 96 -2.47 6.18 7.06
C ALA A 96 -2.29 7.03 5.79
N ALA A 97 -2.12 8.35 5.94
CA ALA A 97 -1.87 9.25 4.82
C ALA A 97 -0.47 9.05 4.22
N GLU A 98 0.54 8.84 5.06
CA GLU A 98 1.91 8.52 4.63
C GLU A 98 1.95 7.20 3.86
N ASP A 99 1.30 6.15 4.37
CA ASP A 99 1.20 4.85 3.69
C ASP A 99 0.64 5.01 2.26
N ALA A 100 -0.40 5.83 2.08
CA ALA A 100 -0.98 6.10 0.77
C ALA A 100 -0.04 6.91 -0.15
N ASP A 101 0.62 7.96 0.36
CA ASP A 101 1.59 8.76 -0.42
C ASP A 101 2.78 7.92 -0.87
N ILE A 102 3.40 7.21 0.07
CA ILE A 102 4.59 6.39 -0.18
C ILE A 102 4.27 5.25 -1.13
N THR A 103 3.10 4.61 -0.98
CA THR A 103 2.63 3.59 -1.92
C THR A 103 2.57 4.14 -3.35
N LEU A 104 1.99 5.33 -3.55
CA LEU A 104 1.89 5.95 -4.87
C LEU A 104 3.26 6.34 -5.45
N ARG A 105 4.15 6.90 -4.63
CA ARG A 105 5.52 7.25 -5.02
C ARG A 105 6.32 6.02 -5.42
N CYS A 106 6.26 4.96 -4.63
CA CYS A 106 6.88 3.66 -4.93
C CYS A 106 6.32 3.08 -6.24
N HIS A 107 4.99 3.06 -6.41
CA HIS A 107 4.35 2.63 -7.65
C HIS A 107 4.91 3.37 -8.87
N ASN A 108 5.06 4.70 -8.80
CA ASN A 108 5.54 5.49 -9.94
C ASN A 108 6.97 5.09 -10.35
N VAL A 109 7.87 4.92 -9.37
CA VAL A 109 9.25 4.47 -9.62
C VAL A 109 9.29 3.05 -10.16
N LEU A 110 8.53 2.14 -9.55
CA LEU A 110 8.48 0.73 -9.96
C LEU A 110 7.90 0.59 -11.38
N LYS A 111 6.84 1.35 -11.70
CA LYS A 111 6.22 1.37 -13.04
C LYS A 111 7.22 1.82 -14.10
N GLU A 112 7.99 2.87 -13.83
CA GLU A 112 9.04 3.33 -14.75
C GLU A 112 10.10 2.25 -14.97
N LYS A 113 10.59 1.61 -13.90
CA LYS A 113 11.60 0.54 -13.98
C LYS A 113 11.08 -0.68 -14.73
N LEU A 114 9.88 -1.16 -14.40
CA LEU A 114 9.23 -2.30 -15.06
C LEU A 114 9.01 -2.05 -16.55
N SER A 115 8.65 -0.83 -16.94
CA SER A 115 8.45 -0.48 -18.36
C SER A 115 9.71 -0.66 -19.22
N LYS A 116 10.90 -0.69 -18.60
CA LYS A 116 12.19 -0.91 -19.27
C LYS A 116 12.58 -2.38 -19.35
N THR A 117 11.86 -3.28 -18.67
CA THR A 117 12.13 -4.72 -18.66
C THR A 117 11.46 -5.41 -19.85
N LYS A 118 12.19 -6.28 -20.56
CA LYS A 118 11.69 -7.00 -21.75
C LYS A 118 10.42 -7.84 -21.51
N SER A 119 10.17 -8.26 -20.26
CA SER A 119 9.00 -9.07 -19.88
C SER A 119 7.74 -8.24 -19.64
N TRP A 120 7.81 -6.90 -19.64
CA TRP A 120 6.65 -6.06 -19.41
C TRP A 120 5.77 -5.97 -20.65
N LYS A 121 4.75 -6.84 -20.72
CA LYS A 121 3.59 -6.61 -21.59
C LYS A 121 2.65 -5.69 -20.83
N LYS A 122 2.42 -4.48 -21.36
CA LYS A 122 1.36 -3.57 -20.86
C LYS A 122 0.05 -4.37 -20.80
N PHE A 123 -0.49 -4.53 -19.60
CA PHE A 123 -1.91 -4.85 -19.40
C PHE A 123 -2.72 -3.57 -19.61
#